data_AF-A0A1G6SZQ6-F1
#
_entry.id   AF-A0A1G6SZQ6-F1
#
_cell.length_a   1.000
_cell.length_b   1.000
_cell.length_c   1.000
_cell.angle_alpha   90.00
_cell.angle_beta   90.00
_cell.angle_gamma   90.00
#
_symmetry.space_group_name_H-M   'P 1'
#
loop_
_entity.id
_entity.type
_entity.pdbx_description
1 polymer ?
#
loop_
_entity_poly.entity_id
_entity_poly.type
_entity_poly.pdbx_seq_one_letter_code
_entity_poly.pdbx_strand_id
1 'polypeptide(L)'
;MTSYKTDRARAAARAADSAVYGRRRFGSGFFLGLVILVVLAVALGFVLVGDIGETVKVRLGATALSLLVAAPLTCVLGFFIGMFGKVRRLGMGVVVGALIGTLVIVVLFLLLR
;
A
#
# COMPACT_ATOMS: atom_id res chain seq x y z
N MET A 1 -16.84 18.87 -41.34
CA MET A 1 -16.85 17.57 -40.63
C MET A 1 -15.47 17.15 -40.08
N THR A 2 -14.50 18.07 -39.90
CA THR A 2 -13.14 17.78 -39.42
C THR A 2 -12.97 17.97 -37.91
N SER A 3 -13.70 18.91 -37.29
CA SER A 3 -13.57 19.26 -35.86
C SER A 3 -13.85 18.07 -34.93
N TYR A 4 -14.90 17.29 -35.20
CA TYR A 4 -15.31 16.19 -34.33
C TYR A 4 -14.25 15.08 -34.23
N LYS A 5 -13.57 14.75 -35.33
CA LYS A 5 -12.50 13.75 -35.33
C LYS A 5 -11.25 14.26 -34.59
N THR A 6 -10.91 15.54 -34.75
CA THR A 6 -9.77 16.16 -34.05
C THR A 6 -10.02 16.32 -32.55
N ASP A 7 -11.24 16.62 -32.12
CA ASP A 7 -11.58 16.74 -30.70
C ASP A 7 -11.59 15.39 -29.99
N ARG A 8 -12.08 14.34 -30.65
CA ARG A 8 -12.03 12.96 -30.14
C ARG A 8 -10.60 12.45 -30.01
N ALA A 9 -9.72 12.79 -30.98
CA ALA A 9 -8.30 12.44 -30.93
C ALA A 9 -7.58 13.14 -29.76
N ARG A 10 -7.85 14.44 -29.51
CA ARG A 10 -7.29 15.15 -28.34
C ARG A 10 -7.81 14.59 -27.02
N ALA A 11 -9.09 14.24 -26.94
CA ALA A 11 -9.66 13.61 -25.75
C ALA A 11 -9.02 12.25 -25.45
N ALA A 12 -8.79 11.43 -26.50
CA ALA A 12 -8.10 10.15 -26.38
C ALA A 12 -6.63 10.31 -25.96
N ALA A 13 -5.91 11.30 -26.50
CA ALA A 13 -4.53 11.60 -26.09
C ALA A 13 -4.45 12.00 -24.61
N ARG A 14 -5.33 12.91 -24.14
CA ARG A 14 -5.42 13.29 -22.71
C ARG A 14 -5.81 12.11 -21.81
N ALA A 15 -6.67 11.20 -22.29
CA ALA A 15 -7.02 9.97 -21.57
C ALA A 15 -5.82 9.01 -21.45
N ALA A 16 -4.99 8.91 -22.50
CA ALA A 16 -3.77 8.11 -22.47
C ALA A 16 -2.74 8.67 -21.48
N ASP A 17 -2.49 9.98 -21.50
CA ASP A 17 -1.55 10.64 -20.58
C ASP A 17 -2.00 10.54 -19.12
N SER A 18 -3.30 10.75 -18.87
CA SER A 18 -3.87 10.60 -17.52
C SER A 18 -3.87 9.14 -17.04
N ALA A 19 -3.94 8.16 -17.95
CA ALA A 19 -3.79 6.74 -17.62
C ALA A 19 -2.36 6.40 -17.17
N VAL A 20 -1.34 6.94 -17.84
CA VAL A 20 0.08 6.75 -17.46
C VAL A 20 0.39 7.44 -16.14
N TYR A 21 -0.02 8.71 -16.00
CA TYR A 21 0.17 9.48 -14.78
C TYR A 21 -0.47 8.80 -13.57
N GLY A 22 -1.69 8.30 -13.76
CA GLY A 22 -2.39 7.60 -12.70
C GLY A 22 -1.83 6.21 -12.37
N ARG A 23 -1.23 5.50 -13.33
CA ARG A 23 -0.49 4.24 -13.06
C ARG A 23 0.76 4.50 -12.22
N ARG A 24 1.52 5.55 -12.51
CA ARG A 24 2.71 5.93 -11.73
C ARG A 24 2.34 6.29 -10.29
N ARG A 25 1.27 7.08 -10.09
CA ARG A 25 0.77 7.42 -8.75
C ARG A 25 0.24 6.22 -7.98
N PHE A 26 -0.39 5.26 -8.67
CA PHE A 26 -0.80 4.01 -8.04
C PHE A 26 0.42 3.19 -7.60
N GLY A 27 1.43 3.03 -8.45
CA GLY A 27 2.66 2.32 -8.12
C GLY A 27 3.43 2.96 -6.95
N SER A 28 3.54 4.29 -6.93
CA SER A 28 4.13 4.99 -5.78
C SER A 28 3.31 4.80 -4.51
N GLY A 29 1.98 4.85 -4.61
CA GLY A 29 1.08 4.57 -3.49
C GLY A 29 1.24 3.15 -2.96
N PHE A 30 1.30 2.17 -3.85
CA PHE A 30 1.53 0.76 -3.53
C PHE A 30 2.83 0.56 -2.74
N PHE A 31 3.93 1.10 -3.23
CA PHE A 31 5.21 1.02 -2.54
C PHE A 31 5.18 1.74 -1.19
N LEU A 32 4.56 2.92 -1.12
CA LEU A 32 4.39 3.66 0.12
C LEU A 32 3.59 2.85 1.16
N GLY A 33 2.49 2.22 0.74
CA GLY A 33 1.67 1.38 1.60
C GLY A 33 2.42 0.18 2.17
N LEU A 34 3.23 -0.49 1.33
CA LEU A 34 4.11 -1.57 1.78
C LEU A 34 5.12 -1.09 2.83
N VAL A 35 5.81 0.03 2.55
CA VAL A 35 6.84 0.55 3.46
C VAL A 35 6.24 0.96 4.80
N ILE A 36 5.13 1.72 4.80
CA ILE A 36 4.47 2.15 6.03
C ILE A 36 4.01 0.93 6.83
N LEU A 37 3.39 -0.07 6.18
CA LEU A 37 2.93 -1.28 6.84
C LEU A 37 4.08 -2.03 7.51
N VAL A 38 5.17 -2.29 6.77
CA VAL A 38 6.32 -3.05 7.28
C VAL A 38 6.95 -2.32 8.45
N VAL A 39 7.19 -1.00 8.32
CA VAL A 39 7.79 -0.21 9.41
C VAL A 39 6.91 -0.22 10.65
N LEU A 40 5.60 -0.03 10.51
CA LEU A 40 4.67 -0.09 11.65
C LEU A 40 4.61 -1.47 12.29
N ALA A 41 4.47 -2.53 11.48
CA ALA A 41 4.37 -3.90 12.00
C ALA A 41 5.65 -4.31 12.73
N VAL A 42 6.83 -3.96 12.20
CA VAL A 42 8.11 -4.22 12.85
C VAL A 42 8.25 -3.39 14.12
N ALA A 43 7.96 -2.08 14.09
CA ALA A 43 8.06 -1.23 15.27
C ALA A 43 7.15 -1.72 16.40
N LEU A 44 5.89 -2.05 16.11
CA LEU A 44 4.95 -2.62 17.06
C LEU A 44 5.39 -4.00 17.55
N GLY A 45 5.94 -4.84 16.66
CA GLY A 45 6.49 -6.15 17.03
C GLY A 45 7.67 -6.04 17.99
N PHE A 46 8.56 -5.06 17.79
CA PHE A 46 9.64 -4.75 18.72
C PHE A 46 9.13 -4.27 20.07
N VAL A 47 8.09 -3.42 20.08
CA VAL A 47 7.45 -2.96 21.33
C VAL A 47 6.82 -4.13 22.09
N LEU A 48 6.23 -5.11 21.40
CA LEU A 48 5.63 -6.29 22.04
C LEU A 48 6.65 -7.22 22.69
N VAL A 49 7.81 -7.41 22.05
CA VAL A 49 8.78 -8.44 22.48
C VAL A 49 9.88 -7.85 23.37
N GLY A 50 10.19 -6.55 23.25
CA GLY A 50 11.10 -5.83 24.14
C GLY A 50 12.59 -6.21 24.05
N ASP A 51 12.91 -7.37 23.47
CA ASP A 51 14.27 -7.94 23.48
C ASP A 51 14.83 -8.22 22.07
N ILE A 52 16.14 -8.03 21.92
CA ILE A 52 16.89 -8.25 20.67
C ILE A 52 17.34 -9.71 20.55
N GLY A 53 17.48 -10.42 21.68
CA GLY A 53 17.94 -11.81 21.73
C GLY A 53 16.87 -12.87 21.41
N GLU A 54 15.63 -12.46 21.19
CA GLU A 54 14.51 -13.39 20.97
C GLU A 54 14.59 -14.13 19.62
N THR A 55 14.08 -15.36 19.62
CA THR A 55 14.16 -16.22 18.42
C THR A 55 13.41 -15.58 17.25
N VAL A 56 13.93 -15.78 16.03
CA VAL A 56 13.34 -15.25 14.80
C VAL A 56 11.86 -15.61 14.68
N LYS A 57 11.45 -16.81 15.14
CA LYS A 57 10.06 -17.27 15.16
C LYS A 57 9.16 -16.43 16.08
N VAL A 58 9.62 -16.12 17.30
CA VAL A 58 8.86 -15.29 18.26
C VAL A 58 8.69 -13.87 17.72
N ARG A 59 9.75 -13.30 17.12
CA ARG A 59 9.71 -11.99 16.46
C ARG A 59 8.75 -11.94 15.28
N LEU A 60 8.77 -12.97 14.43
CA LEU A 60 7.86 -13.07 13.29
C LEU A 60 6.40 -13.21 13.77
N GLY A 61 6.16 -13.94 14.85
CA GLY A 61 4.84 -14.03 15.50
C GLY A 61 4.35 -12.69 16.04
N ALA A 62 5.19 -11.94 16.74
CA ALA A 62 4.83 -10.61 17.25
C ALA A 62 4.59 -9.59 16.13
N THR A 63 5.37 -9.67 15.05
CA THR A 63 5.19 -8.83 13.85
C THR A 63 3.88 -9.19 13.12
N ALA A 64 3.55 -10.48 13.03
CA ALA A 64 2.28 -10.94 12.46
C ALA A 64 1.08 -10.50 13.30
N LEU A 65 1.16 -10.56 14.64
CA LEU A 65 0.13 -10.02 15.53
C LEU A 65 -0.03 -8.50 15.38
N SER A 66 1.09 -7.80 15.18
CA SER A 66 1.09 -6.35 14.99
C SER A 66 0.37 -5.90 13.71
N LEU A 67 0.18 -6.81 12.73
CA LEU A 67 -0.64 -6.52 11.54
C LEU A 67 -2.09 -6.21 11.87
N LEU A 68 -2.63 -6.73 12.98
CA LEU A 68 -3.99 -6.41 13.45
C LEU A 68 -4.18 -4.91 13.72
N VAL A 69 -3.09 -4.19 13.98
CA VAL A 69 -3.09 -2.74 14.21
C VAL A 69 -2.50 -1.99 13.01
N ALA A 70 -1.36 -2.46 12.48
CA ALA A 70 -0.67 -1.80 11.39
C ALA A 70 -1.48 -1.79 10.07
N ALA A 71 -2.15 -2.89 9.73
CA ALA A 71 -2.94 -2.99 8.50
C ALA A 71 -4.16 -2.05 8.48
N PRO A 72 -5.04 -2.01 9.51
CA PRO A 72 -6.15 -1.06 9.48
C PRO A 72 -5.68 0.40 9.51
N LEU A 73 -4.61 0.74 10.26
CA LEU A 73 -4.06 2.11 10.26
C LEU A 73 -3.54 2.54 8.89
N THR A 74 -2.78 1.67 8.21
CA THR A 74 -2.27 1.95 6.87
C THR A 74 -3.39 2.03 5.83
N CYS A 75 -4.42 1.19 5.94
CA CYS A 75 -5.62 1.29 5.11
C CYS A 75 -6.36 2.62 5.35
N VAL A 76 -6.56 3.04 6.59
CA VAL A 76 -7.22 4.33 6.92
C VAL A 76 -6.42 5.51 6.36
N LEU A 77 -5.09 5.50 6.50
CA LEU A 77 -4.22 6.50 5.89
C LEU A 77 -4.36 6.51 4.36
N GLY A 78 -4.36 5.34 3.72
CA GLY A 78 -4.57 5.20 2.29
C GLY A 78 -5.94 5.74 1.82
N PHE A 79 -7.01 5.44 2.56
CA PHE A 79 -8.34 5.98 2.30
C PHE A 79 -8.40 7.49 2.46
N PHE A 80 -7.82 8.03 3.55
CA PHE A 80 -7.76 9.46 3.80
C PHE A 80 -7.03 10.21 2.67
N ILE A 81 -5.87 9.71 2.25
CA ILE A 81 -5.16 10.22 1.08
C ILE A 81 -6.04 10.09 -0.17
N GLY A 82 -6.75 8.98 -0.31
CA GLY A 82 -7.63 8.69 -1.44
C GLY A 82 -8.83 9.63 -1.59
N MET A 83 -9.29 10.26 -0.50
CA MET A 83 -10.41 11.20 -0.51
C MET A 83 -10.07 12.49 -1.27
N PHE A 84 -8.81 12.87 -1.35
CA PHE A 84 -8.38 14.00 -2.16
C PHE A 84 -8.35 13.58 -3.64
N GLY A 85 -9.32 14.03 -4.43
CA GLY A 85 -9.53 13.57 -5.82
C GLY A 85 -8.27 13.61 -6.71
N LYS A 86 -7.35 14.56 -6.48
CA LYS A 86 -6.06 14.66 -7.20
C LYS A 86 -5.10 13.49 -6.91
N VAL A 87 -5.15 12.90 -5.73
CA VAL A 87 -4.27 11.80 -5.26
C VAL A 87 -5.04 10.49 -5.03
N ARG A 88 -6.29 10.38 -5.50
CA ARG A 88 -7.13 9.19 -5.35
C ARG A 88 -6.43 7.87 -5.71
N ARG A 89 -5.73 7.85 -6.86
CA ARG A 89 -4.98 6.65 -7.30
C ARG A 89 -3.79 6.32 -6.40
N LEU A 90 -3.17 7.33 -5.79
CA LEU A 90 -2.10 7.14 -4.81
C LEU A 90 -2.66 6.53 -3.53
N GLY A 91 -3.75 7.10 -2.99
CA GLY A 91 -4.42 6.54 -1.80
C GLY A 91 -4.89 5.10 -2.00
N MET A 92 -5.52 4.78 -3.13
CA MET A 92 -5.88 3.40 -3.48
C MET A 92 -4.65 2.49 -3.59
N GLY A 93 -3.54 3.01 -4.14
CA GLY A 93 -2.27 2.30 -4.16
C GLY A 93 -1.82 1.92 -2.74
N VAL A 94 -1.85 2.87 -1.79
CA VAL A 94 -1.49 2.64 -0.38
C VAL A 94 -2.30 1.51 0.23
N VAL A 95 -3.63 1.52 0.04
CA VAL A 95 -4.52 0.47 0.54
C VAL A 95 -4.15 -0.89 -0.05
N VAL A 96 -3.98 -0.98 -1.38
CA VAL A 96 -3.61 -2.24 -2.04
C VAL A 96 -2.24 -2.74 -1.59
N GLY A 97 -1.28 -1.82 -1.41
CA GLY A 97 0.04 -2.12 -0.86
C GLY A 97 -0.02 -2.69 0.54
N ALA A 98 -0.84 -2.09 1.42
CA ALA A 98 -1.04 -2.58 2.78
C ALA A 98 -1.67 -3.98 2.80
N LEU A 99 -2.68 -4.25 1.96
CA LEU A 99 -3.31 -5.57 1.89
C LEU A 99 -2.34 -6.64 1.39
N ILE A 100 -1.61 -6.37 0.31
CA ILE A 100 -0.63 -7.32 -0.23
C ILE A 100 0.51 -7.54 0.77
N GLY A 101 1.04 -6.48 1.39
CA GLY A 101 2.08 -6.62 2.41
C GLY A 101 1.63 -7.45 3.61
N THR A 102 0.38 -7.26 4.05
CA THR A 102 -0.21 -8.05 5.15
C THR A 102 -0.25 -9.52 4.76
N LEU A 103 -0.72 -9.83 3.55
CA LEU A 103 -0.81 -11.19 3.04
C LEU A 103 0.57 -11.84 2.95
N VAL A 104 1.59 -11.12 2.46
CA VAL A 104 2.98 -11.59 2.40
C VAL A 104 3.53 -11.93 3.79
N ILE A 105 3.35 -11.05 4.78
CA ILE A 105 3.87 -11.28 6.14
C ILE A 105 3.14 -12.46 6.82
N VAL A 106 1.82 -12.56 6.65
CA VAL A 106 1.05 -13.69 7.20
C VAL A 106 1.45 -15.01 6.56
N VAL A 107 1.60 -15.06 5.23
CA VAL A 107 2.05 -16.27 4.52
C VAL A 107 3.46 -16.65 4.96
N LEU A 108 4.37 -15.68 5.07
CA LEU A 108 5.73 -15.91 5.56
C LEU A 108 5.71 -16.49 6.99
N PHE A 109 4.87 -15.95 7.87
CA PHE A 109 4.69 -16.48 9.22
C PHE A 109 4.17 -17.93 9.22
N LEU A 110 3.17 -18.24 8.40
CA LEU A 110 2.63 -19.59 8.31
C LEU A 110 3.63 -20.61 7.72
N LEU A 111 4.51 -20.19 6.82
CA LEU A 111 5.54 -21.05 6.22
C LEU A 111 6.75 -21.27 7.15
N LEU A 112 7.07 -20.30 8.02
CA LEU A 112 8.23 -20.37 8.92
C LEU A 112 7.90 -20.85 10.34
N ARG A 113 6.62 -21.05 10.66
CA ARG A 113 6.15 -21.58 11.94
C ARG A 113 6.46 -23.06 12.05
#